data_AF-A0A3D4B2E0-F1
#
_entry.id   AF-A0A3D4B2E0-F1
#
_cell.length_a   1.000
_cell.length_b   1.000
_cell.length_c   1.000
_cell.angle_alpha   90.00
_cell.angle_beta   90.00
_cell.angle_gamma   90.00
#
_symmetry.space_group_name_H-M   'P 1'
#
loop_
_entity.id
_entity.type
_entity.pdbx_description
1 polymer ?
#
loop_
_entity_poly.entity_id
_entity_poly.type
_entity_poly.pdbx_seq_one_letter_code
_entity_poly.pdbx_strand_id
1 'polypeptide(L)'
;MARADFPDLAAIDQAYPLMVKAYLPHGLIGLVVAGLIAGGYSTFDSIGIGISSLFVRDIYARFIVKNATDAHYTRVGRITVPFIMALGFAYVPFI
;
A
#
# COMPACT_ATOMS: atom_id res chain seq x y z
N MET A 1 -20.98 16.44 -14.12
CA MET A 1 -19.88 17.23 -14.73
C MET A 1 -18.91 16.30 -15.47
N ALA A 2 -18.23 15.33 -14.84
CA ALA A 2 -17.32 14.40 -15.56
C ALA A 2 -17.92 13.60 -16.74
N ARG A 3 -19.16 13.10 -16.60
CA ARG A 3 -19.87 12.35 -17.68
C ARG A 3 -20.32 13.22 -18.86
N ALA A 4 -20.34 14.55 -18.70
CA ALA A 4 -20.75 15.48 -19.76
C ALA A 4 -19.57 15.88 -20.64
N ASP A 5 -18.35 15.93 -20.08
CA ASP A 5 -17.13 16.33 -20.79
C ASP A 5 -16.39 15.14 -21.44
N PHE A 6 -16.55 13.91 -20.90
CA PHE A 6 -15.91 12.70 -21.43
C PHE A 6 -16.94 11.57 -21.65
N PRO A 7 -17.66 11.58 -22.79
CA PRO A 7 -18.71 10.61 -23.08
C PRO A 7 -18.20 9.19 -23.36
N ASP A 8 -16.92 9.03 -23.74
CA ASP A 8 -16.28 7.75 -24.12
C ASP A 8 -15.26 7.26 -23.08
N LEU A 9 -15.69 7.11 -21.82
CA LEU A 9 -14.86 6.54 -20.76
C LEU A 9 -14.79 5.02 -20.88
N ALA A 10 -13.67 4.49 -21.35
CA ALA A 10 -13.41 3.04 -21.38
C ALA A 10 -13.43 2.41 -19.97
N ALA A 11 -13.03 3.16 -18.94
CA ALA A 11 -13.14 2.78 -17.54
C ALA A 11 -13.45 4.01 -16.68
N ILE A 12 -14.36 3.86 -15.71
CA ILE A 12 -14.81 4.96 -14.84
C ILE A 12 -13.64 5.52 -14.01
N ASP A 13 -12.66 4.67 -13.65
CA ASP A 13 -11.49 5.06 -12.86
C ASP A 13 -10.55 6.04 -13.59
N GLN A 14 -10.66 6.15 -14.92
CA GLN A 14 -9.85 7.08 -15.72
C GLN A 14 -10.40 8.51 -15.73
N ALA A 15 -11.63 8.72 -15.26
CA ALA A 15 -12.25 10.04 -15.26
C ALA A 15 -11.45 11.05 -14.42
N TYR A 16 -10.96 10.63 -13.25
CA TYR A 16 -10.21 11.51 -12.34
C TYR A 16 -8.86 11.96 -12.93
N PRO A 17 -7.99 11.05 -13.43
CA PRO A 17 -6.77 11.45 -14.15
C PRO A 17 -7.02 12.39 -15.35
N LEU A 18 -8.08 12.15 -16.12
CA LEU A 18 -8.41 12.95 -17.30
C LEU A 18 -8.84 14.37 -16.92
N MET A 19 -9.64 14.53 -15.86
CA MET A 19 -9.99 15.86 -15.34
C MET A 19 -8.78 16.61 -14.80
N VAL A 20 -7.89 15.94 -14.05
CA VAL A 20 -6.66 16.56 -13.55
C VAL A 20 -5.78 17.05 -14.71
N LYS A 21 -5.67 16.28 -15.79
CA LYS A 21 -4.90 16.69 -16.97
C LYS A 21 -5.55 17.85 -17.74
N ALA A 22 -6.88 17.89 -17.80
CA ALA A 22 -7.62 18.90 -18.56
C ALA A 22 -7.66 20.28 -17.88
N TYR A 23 -7.74 20.31 -16.54
CA TYR A 23 -7.99 21.55 -15.79
C TYR A 23 -6.77 22.09 -15.03
N LEU A 24 -5.68 21.33 -14.90
CA LEU A 24 -4.54 21.70 -14.05
C LEU A 24 -3.28 22.03 -14.88
N PRO A 25 -2.52 23.08 -14.52
CA PRO A 25 -1.26 23.39 -15.18
C PRO A 25 -0.20 22.29 -14.97
N HIS A 26 0.69 22.12 -15.96
CA HIS A 26 1.65 21.03 -16.06
C HIS A 26 2.46 20.71 -14.78
N GLY A 27 2.81 21.71 -13.98
CA GLY A 27 3.55 21.50 -12.71
C GLY A 27 2.72 20.88 -11.57
N LEU A 28 1.42 21.14 -11.53
CA LEU A 28 0.54 20.65 -10.46
C LEU A 28 0.04 19.22 -10.72
N ILE A 29 0.04 18.77 -11.98
CA ILE A 29 -0.31 17.38 -12.32
C ILE A 29 0.61 16.39 -11.58
N GLY A 30 1.92 16.68 -11.58
CA GLY A 30 2.90 15.86 -10.86
C GLY A 30 2.66 15.83 -9.34
N LEU A 31 2.22 16.96 -8.75
CA LEU A 31 1.88 17.04 -7.34
C LEU A 31 0.69 16.13 -6.99
N VAL A 32 -0.36 16.15 -7.82
CA VAL A 32 -1.55 15.32 -7.60
C VAL A 32 -1.22 13.84 -7.73
N VAL A 33 -0.45 13.45 -8.75
CA VAL A 33 -0.01 12.06 -8.94
C VAL A 33 0.87 11.61 -7.76
N ALA A 34 1.81 12.45 -7.31
CA ALA A 34 2.63 12.15 -6.14
C ALA A 34 1.78 11.96 -4.88
N GLY A 35 0.76 12.79 -4.67
CA GLY A 35 -0.18 12.66 -3.55
C GLY A 35 -1.00 11.37 -3.59
N LEU A 36 -1.49 10.97 -4.77
CA LEU A 36 -2.19 9.69 -4.97
C LEU A 36 -1.29 8.50 -4.62
N ILE A 37 -0.06 8.50 -5.13
CA ILE A 37 0.91 7.43 -4.84
C ILE A 37 1.26 7.42 -3.35
N ALA A 38 1.50 8.59 -2.74
CA ALA A 38 1.82 8.70 -1.32
C ALA A 38 0.67 8.20 -0.43
N GLY A 39 -0.57 8.52 -0.78
CA GLY A 39 -1.76 8.01 -0.09
C GLY A 39 -1.85 6.48 -0.19
N GLY A 40 -1.68 5.93 -1.39
CA GLY A 40 -1.64 4.48 -1.59
C GLY A 40 -0.53 3.81 -0.77
N TYR A 41 0.68 4.38 -0.81
CA TYR A 41 1.82 3.87 -0.05
C TYR A 41 1.58 3.88 1.46
N SER A 42 0.94 4.93 1.99
CA SER A 42 0.58 5.01 3.42
C SER A 42 -0.36 3.88 3.85
N THR A 43 -1.32 3.49 3.00
CA THR A 43 -2.21 2.36 3.27
C THR A 43 -1.43 1.05 3.26
N PHE A 44 -0.58 0.85 2.25
CA PHE A 44 0.26 -0.36 2.17
C PHE A 44 1.21 -0.49 3.37
N ASP A 45 1.83 0.61 3.80
CA ASP A 45 2.71 0.65 4.97
C ASP A 45 1.96 0.27 6.25
N SER A 46 0.79 0.86 6.48
CA SER A 46 -0.05 0.58 7.65
C SER A 46 -0.48 -0.89 7.71
N ILE A 47 -0.89 -1.46 6.57
CA ILE A 47 -1.27 -2.88 6.48
C ILE A 47 -0.06 -3.78 6.73
N GLY A 48 1.08 -3.50 6.09
CA GLY A 48 2.30 -4.30 6.23
C GLY A 48 2.80 -4.34 7.67
N ILE A 49 2.87 -3.18 8.33
CA ILE A 49 3.28 -3.07 9.73
C ILE A 49 2.26 -3.76 10.66
N GLY A 50 0.96 -3.60 10.39
CA GLY A 50 -0.12 -4.23 11.16
C GLY A 50 -0.01 -5.76 11.17
N ILE A 51 0.09 -6.38 9.99
CA ILE A 51 0.19 -7.85 9.87
C ILE A 51 1.51 -8.35 10.47
N SER A 52 2.61 -7.63 10.26
CA SER A 52 3.91 -7.99 10.84
C SER A 52 3.89 -7.97 12.37
N SER A 53 3.26 -6.94 12.98
CA SER A 53 3.12 -6.84 14.44
C SER A 53 2.31 -8.01 15.01
N LEU A 54 1.18 -8.34 14.37
CA LEU A 54 0.37 -9.50 14.73
C LEU A 54 1.18 -10.79 14.62
N PHE A 55 1.89 -11.00 13.52
CA PHE A 55 2.74 -12.17 13.34
C PHE A 55 3.83 -12.27 14.41
N VAL A 56 4.52 -11.17 14.72
CA VAL A 56 5.58 -11.18 15.72
C VAL A 56 5.03 -11.45 17.12
N ARG A 57 3.93 -10.81 17.52
CA ARG A 57 3.38 -10.97 18.88
C ARG A 57 2.65 -12.29 19.06
N ASP A 58 1.82 -12.68 18.10
CA ASP A 58 0.91 -13.82 18.24
C ASP A 58 1.58 -15.14 17.85
N ILE A 59 2.54 -15.12 16.92
CA ILE A 59 3.24 -16.32 16.46
C ILE A 59 4.66 -16.35 17.03
N TYR A 60 5.49 -15.35 16.70
CA TYR A 60 6.93 -15.42 17.00
C TYR A 60 7.25 -15.38 18.50
N ALA A 61 6.73 -14.40 19.23
CA ALA A 61 6.94 -14.23 20.67
C ALA A 61 6.21 -15.29 21.50
N ARG A 62 5.07 -15.77 21.02
CA ARG A 62 4.24 -16.75 21.72
C ARG A 62 4.72 -18.18 21.54
N PHE A 63 5.28 -18.56 20.39
CA PHE A 63 5.61 -19.96 20.08
C PHE A 63 7.09 -20.22 19.81
N ILE A 64 7.85 -19.26 19.26
CA ILE A 64 9.22 -19.50 18.79
C ILE A 64 10.25 -19.07 19.84
N VAL A 65 10.30 -17.78 20.17
CA VAL A 65 11.25 -17.24 21.17
C VAL A 65 10.48 -16.50 22.24
N LYS A 66 10.39 -17.12 23.41
CA LYS A 66 9.77 -16.54 24.61
C LYS A 66 10.87 -15.82 25.41
N ASN A 67 10.68 -14.54 25.72
CA ASN A 67 11.61 -13.67 26.47
C ASN A 67 12.83 -13.13 25.72
N ALA A 68 12.71 -12.80 24.43
CA ALA A 68 13.72 -11.96 23.77
C ALA A 68 13.61 -10.47 24.16
N THR A 69 14.66 -9.69 23.90
CA THR A 69 14.63 -8.24 24.08
C THR A 69 13.72 -7.56 23.05
N ASP A 70 13.18 -6.39 23.37
CA ASP A 70 12.34 -5.62 22.43
C ASP A 70 13.06 -5.30 21.11
N ALA A 71 14.37 -5.11 21.15
CA ALA A 71 15.23 -4.93 19.98
C ALA A 71 15.22 -6.14 19.03
N HIS A 72 15.06 -7.36 19.57
CA HIS A 72 14.94 -8.58 18.78
C HIS A 72 13.60 -8.62 18.05
N TYR A 73 12.48 -8.40 18.76
CA TYR A 73 11.15 -8.43 18.15
C TYR A 73 10.95 -7.34 17.09
N THR A 74 11.52 -6.15 17.29
CA THR A 74 11.52 -5.08 16.28
C THR A 74 12.33 -5.45 15.04
N ARG A 75 13.49 -6.12 15.19
CA ARG A 75 14.26 -6.66 14.04
C ARG A 75 13.48 -7.71 13.28
N VAL A 76 12.88 -8.66 14.00
CA VAL A 76 12.07 -9.73 13.40
C VAL A 76 10.91 -9.10 12.64
N GLY A 77 10.18 -8.15 13.24
CA GLY A 77 9.09 -7.43 12.58
C GLY A 77 9.51 -6.73 11.28
N ARG A 78 10.69 -6.10 11.25
CA ARG A 78 11.23 -5.49 10.02
C ARG A 78 11.49 -6.49 8.90
N ILE A 79 11.88 -7.72 9.23
CA ILE A 79 12.14 -8.78 8.24
C ILE A 79 10.83 -9.46 7.82
N THR A 80 9.86 -9.57 8.73
CA THR A 80 8.56 -10.19 8.45
C THR A 80 7.74 -9.37 7.44
N VAL A 81 7.82 -8.03 7.47
CA VAL A 81 7.09 -7.15 6.52
C VAL A 81 7.37 -7.53 5.05
N PRO A 82 8.63 -7.48 4.55
CA PRO A 82 8.89 -7.83 3.15
C PRO A 82 8.59 -9.29 2.85
N PHE A 83 8.73 -10.20 3.82
CA PHE A 83 8.41 -11.62 3.64
C PHE A 83 6.91 -11.85 3.38
N ILE A 84 6.04 -11.28 4.23
CA ILE A 84 4.58 -11.36 4.06
C ILE A 84 4.15 -10.71 2.75
N MET A 85 4.73 -9.56 2.42
CA MET A 85 4.41 -8.83 1.20
C MET A 85 4.80 -9.63 -0.05
N ALA A 86 5.99 -10.25 -0.05
CA ALA A 86 6.45 -11.13 -1.12
C ALA A 86 5.53 -12.36 -1.29
N LEU A 87 5.11 -12.99 -0.19
CA LEU A 87 4.14 -14.10 -0.23
C LEU A 87 2.79 -13.67 -0.81
N GLY A 88 2.30 -12.48 -0.43
CA GLY A 88 1.08 -11.91 -0.98
C GLY A 88 1.16 -11.72 -2.50
N PHE A 89 2.23 -11.08 -2.99
CA PHE A 89 2.47 -10.92 -4.43
C PHE A 89 2.63 -12.24 -5.16
N ALA A 90 3.28 -13.23 -4.55
CA ALA A 90 3.42 -14.56 -5.12
C ALA A 90 2.08 -15.32 -5.21
N TYR A 91 1.11 -15.03 -4.33
CA TYR A 91 -0.21 -15.66 -4.32
C TYR A 91 -1.18 -15.05 -5.36
N VAL A 92 -1.10 -13.75 -5.63
CA VAL A 92 -1.94 -13.05 -6.62
C VAL A 92 -2.08 -13.77 -7.98
N PRO A 93 -1.01 -14.29 -8.63
CA PRO A 93 -1.15 -14.97 -9.93
C PRO A 93 -1.84 -16.34 -9.85
N PHE A 94 -2.11 -16.88 -8.66
CA PHE A 94 -2.85 -18.13 -8.46
C PHE A 94 -4.35 -17.90 -8.21
N ILE A 95 -4.79 -16.63 -8.18
CA ILE A 95 -6.20 -16.21 -8.08
C ILE A 95 -6.71 -15.77 -9.45
#